data_AF-A0A662BCP6-F1
#
_entry.id   AF-A0A662BCP6-F1
#
_cell.length_a   1.000
_cell.length_b   1.000
_cell.length_c   1.000
_cell.angle_alpha   90.00
_cell.angle_beta   90.00
_cell.angle_gamma   90.00
#
_symmetry.space_group_name_H-M   'P 1'
#
loop_
_entity.id
_entity.type
_entity.pdbx_description
1 polymer ?
#
loop_
_entity_poly.entity_id
_entity_poly.type
_entity_poly.pdbx_seq_one_letter_code
_entity_poly.pdbx_strand_id
1 'polypeptide(L)'
;MENFIGSKQLIKKLKSEKINTWFDLGLFIDRIREEKKLDIEHFSGDYNSFKEQLSNSGVAFLTFYFSVDGVTIEVEKYAKIFRKLFNTQIHYIAGAFYPESKQLIHPDTKKLEISECNGFDDWKLYDSFFNKKLDRGGVLYNKLILDFWDEVLVITEKLSIYVEENNIKLLYLLNVCSNPGNVSYSLATILVSEFMGIPVINNSHDFYWEGGNSEVDIKIKKLPVGPRDFFFTNSHIGEFFSLMENLFPWESKTWFSLHINRKQTEHVININGHNPANVAEIGTAVDTEEYSNISKRKKLDTLKQFEKVFSRNSKRLVAYSVSGVIEN
;
A
#
# COMPACT_ATOMS: atom_id res chain seq x y z
N MET A 1 12.85 -13.19 -27.71
CA MET A 1 11.85 -14.25 -27.48
C MET A 1 11.15 -13.91 -26.19
N GLU A 2 9.90 -13.48 -26.28
CA GLU A 2 9.11 -12.94 -25.16
C GLU A 2 8.83 -14.04 -24.13
N ASN A 3 9.59 -14.05 -23.02
CA ASN A 3 9.23 -14.83 -21.83
C ASN A 3 8.19 -14.05 -21.01
N PHE A 4 7.06 -13.68 -21.63
CA PHE A 4 5.94 -13.11 -20.89
C PHE A 4 5.16 -14.25 -20.24
N ILE A 5 5.19 -14.32 -18.91
CA ILE A 5 4.31 -15.22 -18.16
C ILE A 5 2.94 -14.54 -18.07
N GLY A 6 2.01 -14.96 -18.92
CA GLY A 6 0.61 -14.52 -18.84
C GLY A 6 -0.07 -14.97 -17.54
N SER A 7 -1.21 -14.35 -17.20
CA SER A 7 -1.91 -14.57 -15.91
C SER A 7 -2.15 -16.06 -15.61
N LYS A 8 -2.63 -16.82 -16.60
CA LYS A 8 -2.86 -18.28 -16.48
C LYS A 8 -1.60 -19.07 -16.15
N GLN A 9 -0.46 -18.70 -16.73
CA GLN A 9 0.82 -19.37 -16.47
C GLN A 9 1.34 -19.01 -15.08
N LEU A 10 1.21 -17.75 -14.68
CA LEU A 10 1.55 -17.28 -13.34
C LEU A 10 0.78 -18.07 -12.28
N ILE A 11 -0.54 -18.12 -12.39
CA ILE A 11 -1.38 -18.83 -11.41
C ILE A 11 -1.11 -20.33 -11.38
N LYS A 12 -0.90 -20.95 -12.55
CA LYS A 12 -0.49 -22.36 -12.61
C LYS A 12 0.84 -22.60 -11.89
N LYS A 13 1.82 -21.70 -12.07
CA LYS A 13 3.12 -21.77 -11.39
C LYS A 13 2.95 -21.63 -9.88
N LEU A 14 2.25 -20.59 -9.41
CA LEU A 14 2.07 -20.34 -7.98
C LEU A 14 1.27 -21.45 -7.28
N LYS A 15 0.21 -21.99 -7.91
CA LYS A 15 -0.56 -23.13 -7.38
C LYS A 15 0.26 -24.43 -7.31
N SER A 16 1.39 -24.51 -8.00
CA SER A 16 2.31 -25.66 -7.92
C SER A 16 3.35 -25.54 -6.81
N GLU A 17 3.54 -24.34 -6.24
CA GLU A 17 4.43 -24.12 -5.10
C GLU A 17 3.82 -24.75 -3.84
N LYS A 18 4.62 -25.55 -3.11
CA LYS A 18 4.18 -26.26 -1.90
C LYS A 18 4.43 -25.41 -0.65
N ILE A 19 3.71 -24.30 -0.52
CA ILE A 19 3.82 -23.40 0.64
C ILE A 19 2.91 -23.92 1.76
N ASN A 20 3.48 -24.69 2.69
CA ASN A 20 2.73 -25.24 3.83
C ASN A 20 3.18 -24.65 5.18
N THR A 21 4.35 -24.02 5.20
CA THR A 21 4.96 -23.43 6.39
C THR A 21 5.53 -22.04 6.07
N TRP A 22 5.72 -21.22 7.10
CA TRP A 22 6.36 -19.91 6.95
C TRP A 22 7.80 -20.03 6.39
N PHE A 23 8.47 -21.14 6.67
CA PHE A 23 9.79 -21.41 6.10
C PHE A 23 9.72 -21.69 4.60
N ASP A 24 8.73 -22.45 4.13
CA ASP A 24 8.51 -22.67 2.69
C ASP A 24 8.29 -21.35 1.96
N LEU A 25 7.50 -20.44 2.57
CA LEU A 25 7.24 -19.11 2.04
C LEU A 25 8.51 -18.25 2.02
N GLY A 26 9.29 -18.25 3.10
CA GLY A 26 10.57 -17.53 3.18
C GLY A 26 11.51 -17.97 2.06
N LEU A 27 11.72 -19.28 1.90
CA LEU A 27 12.53 -19.84 0.82
C LEU A 27 11.98 -19.48 -0.57
N PHE A 28 10.67 -19.39 -0.74
CA PHE A 28 10.06 -18.98 -2.00
C PHE A 28 10.32 -17.50 -2.32
N ILE A 29 10.20 -16.62 -1.32
CA ILE A 29 10.51 -15.20 -1.47
C ILE A 29 12.00 -14.99 -1.75
N ASP A 30 12.88 -15.70 -1.04
CA ASP A 30 14.32 -15.66 -1.28
C ASP A 30 14.65 -16.10 -2.71
N ARG A 31 14.01 -17.15 -3.23
CA ARG A 31 14.15 -17.53 -4.65
C ARG A 31 13.76 -16.38 -5.58
N ILE A 32 12.65 -15.70 -5.35
CA ILE A 32 12.25 -14.54 -6.19
C ILE A 32 13.32 -13.44 -6.15
N ARG A 33 13.89 -13.17 -4.97
CA ARG A 33 14.91 -12.12 -4.78
C ARG A 33 16.28 -12.50 -5.34
N GLU A 34 16.70 -13.75 -5.22
CA GLU A 34 18.04 -14.24 -5.59
C GLU A 34 18.10 -14.75 -7.02
N GLU A 35 17.02 -15.38 -7.52
CA GLU A 35 16.87 -15.77 -8.93
C GLU A 35 16.60 -14.53 -9.80
N LYS A 36 17.38 -13.44 -9.59
CA LYS A 36 17.55 -12.26 -10.47
C LYS A 36 17.98 -12.62 -11.91
N LYS A 37 17.84 -13.89 -12.32
CA LYS A 37 17.82 -14.46 -13.67
C LYS A 37 16.54 -14.16 -14.44
N LEU A 38 15.69 -13.24 -13.97
CA LEU A 38 14.85 -12.51 -14.91
C LEU A 38 15.74 -11.45 -15.58
N ASP A 39 16.65 -11.89 -16.45
CA ASP A 39 17.18 -11.13 -17.59
C ASP A 39 16.03 -10.89 -18.59
N ILE A 40 14.87 -10.50 -18.08
CA ILE A 40 13.75 -10.07 -18.88
C ILE A 40 13.81 -8.56 -18.80
N GLU A 41 14.61 -7.98 -19.71
CA GLU A 41 14.35 -6.62 -20.15
C GLU A 41 12.94 -6.64 -20.78
N HIS A 42 11.91 -6.47 -19.93
CA HIS A 42 10.50 -6.43 -20.36
C HIS A 42 10.21 -5.23 -21.26
N PHE A 43 11.13 -4.27 -21.23
CA PHE A 43 11.17 -3.15 -22.15
C PHE A 43 12.60 -2.97 -22.65
N SER A 44 12.79 -3.10 -23.96
CA SER A 44 14.02 -2.76 -24.65
C SER A 44 13.74 -1.52 -25.51
N GLY A 45 14.26 -0.37 -25.10
CA GLY A 45 14.04 0.87 -25.83
C GLY A 45 14.58 2.08 -25.08
N ASP A 46 14.45 3.24 -25.71
CA ASP A 46 14.77 4.51 -25.08
C ASP A 46 13.57 5.08 -24.30
N TYR A 47 13.78 6.22 -23.66
CA TYR A 47 12.73 6.93 -22.92
C TYR A 47 11.50 7.26 -23.79
N ASN A 48 11.70 7.63 -25.05
CA ASN A 48 10.59 8.00 -25.94
C ASN A 48 9.73 6.78 -26.27
N SER A 49 10.37 5.64 -26.55
CA SER A 49 9.70 4.37 -26.80
C SER A 49 8.91 3.91 -25.56
N PHE A 50 9.45 4.14 -24.35
CA PHE A 50 8.74 3.82 -23.10
C PHE A 50 7.52 4.73 -22.89
N LYS A 51 7.68 6.03 -23.16
CA LYS A 51 6.59 7.01 -23.12
C LYS A 51 5.47 6.67 -24.11
N GLU A 52 5.81 6.22 -25.31
CA GLU A 52 4.84 5.77 -26.31
C GLU A 52 4.12 4.50 -25.86
N GLN A 53 4.83 3.52 -25.30
CA GLN A 53 4.22 2.32 -24.72
C GLN A 53 3.22 2.69 -23.61
N LEU A 54 3.63 3.55 -22.68
CA LEU A 54 2.74 4.02 -21.60
C LEU A 54 1.50 4.72 -22.16
N SER A 55 1.65 5.57 -23.18
CA SER A 55 0.55 6.29 -23.82
C SER A 55 -0.44 5.39 -24.57
N ASN A 56 -0.11 4.12 -24.80
CA ASN A 56 -0.98 3.14 -25.46
C ASN A 56 -1.36 1.97 -24.53
N SER A 57 -1.19 2.15 -23.22
CA SER A 57 -1.41 1.12 -22.20
C SER A 57 -2.23 1.65 -21.02
N GLY A 58 -2.50 0.81 -20.03
CA GLY A 58 -3.11 1.21 -18.77
C GLY A 58 -2.09 1.53 -17.68
N VAL A 59 -2.41 2.49 -16.82
CA VAL A 59 -1.72 2.75 -15.55
C VAL A 59 -2.69 2.47 -14.40
N ALA A 60 -2.28 1.61 -13.46
CA ALA A 60 -3.11 1.25 -12.33
C ALA A 60 -2.60 1.86 -11.02
N PHE A 61 -3.48 2.53 -10.28
CA PHE A 61 -3.24 2.99 -8.93
C PHE A 61 -3.84 2.02 -7.92
N LEU A 62 -3.03 1.53 -7.00
CA LEU A 62 -3.36 0.49 -6.04
C LEU A 62 -3.28 1.05 -4.61
N THR A 63 -4.35 0.89 -3.85
CA THR A 63 -4.44 1.23 -2.42
C THR A 63 -5.42 0.26 -1.74
N PHE A 64 -5.55 0.31 -0.41
CA PHE A 64 -6.49 -0.56 0.32
C PHE A 64 -7.96 -0.23 0.04
N TYR A 65 -8.31 1.05 -0.04
CA TYR A 65 -9.67 1.52 -0.34
C TYR A 65 -9.64 2.95 -0.89
N PHE A 66 -10.76 3.36 -1.49
CA PHE A 66 -10.99 4.75 -1.91
C PHE A 66 -12.17 5.36 -1.15
N SER A 67 -11.93 6.45 -0.42
CA SER A 67 -12.91 7.21 0.38
C SER A 67 -12.63 8.72 0.26
N VAL A 68 -13.16 9.55 1.17
CA VAL A 68 -12.77 10.96 1.33
C VAL A 68 -11.63 11.03 2.35
N ASP A 69 -10.43 10.71 1.89
CA ASP A 69 -9.19 10.71 2.67
C ASP A 69 -8.01 11.30 1.90
N GLY A 70 -6.87 11.46 2.59
CA GLY A 70 -5.65 12.04 2.01
C GLY A 70 -5.13 11.23 0.83
N VAL A 71 -5.10 9.90 0.97
CA VAL A 71 -4.58 8.97 -0.06
C VAL A 71 -5.40 9.08 -1.34
N THR A 72 -6.73 9.05 -1.27
CA THR A 72 -7.61 9.15 -2.45
C THR A 72 -7.39 10.48 -3.19
N ILE A 73 -7.24 11.58 -2.46
CA ILE A 73 -6.96 12.90 -3.05
C ILE A 73 -5.60 12.90 -3.75
N GLU A 74 -4.58 12.28 -3.16
CA GLU A 74 -3.24 12.18 -3.74
C GLU A 74 -3.22 11.30 -4.99
N VAL A 75 -3.90 10.14 -4.97
CA VAL A 75 -4.08 9.30 -6.16
C VAL A 75 -4.67 10.12 -7.31
N GLU A 76 -5.74 10.88 -7.06
CA GLU A 76 -6.38 11.66 -8.12
C GLU A 76 -5.46 12.77 -8.65
N LYS A 77 -4.64 13.41 -7.80
CA LYS A 77 -3.63 14.37 -8.26
C LYS A 77 -2.62 13.71 -9.20
N TYR A 78 -2.10 12.55 -8.84
CA TYR A 78 -1.15 11.82 -9.69
C TYR A 78 -1.82 11.35 -10.98
N ALA A 79 -3.01 10.77 -10.90
CA ALA A 79 -3.79 10.34 -12.06
C ALA A 79 -4.05 11.50 -13.04
N LYS A 80 -4.41 12.69 -12.54
CA LYS A 80 -4.55 13.90 -13.36
C LYS A 80 -3.25 14.25 -14.11
N ILE A 81 -2.10 14.10 -13.48
CA ILE A 81 -0.79 14.32 -14.11
C ILE A 81 -0.54 13.26 -15.19
N PHE A 82 -0.77 11.98 -14.89
CA PHE A 82 -0.61 10.90 -15.87
C PHE A 82 -1.49 11.11 -17.10
N ARG A 83 -2.77 11.48 -16.93
CA ARG A 83 -3.68 11.82 -18.05
C ARG A 83 -3.20 13.00 -18.89
N LYS A 84 -2.51 13.98 -18.29
CA LYS A 84 -1.94 15.13 -19.01
C LYS A 84 -0.66 14.79 -19.76
N LEU A 85 0.18 13.91 -19.18
CA LEU A 85 1.48 13.56 -19.75
C LEU A 85 1.40 12.44 -20.78
N PHE A 86 0.43 11.54 -20.63
CA PHE A 86 0.28 10.32 -21.41
C PHE A 86 -1.19 10.12 -21.77
N ASN A 87 -1.47 9.64 -22.99
CA ASN A 87 -2.82 9.28 -23.42
C ASN A 87 -3.25 7.89 -22.86
N THR A 88 -3.05 7.67 -21.57
CA THR A 88 -3.23 6.36 -20.92
C THR A 88 -4.57 6.25 -20.21
N GLN A 89 -5.14 5.03 -20.21
CA GLN A 89 -6.30 4.72 -19.40
C GLN A 89 -5.87 4.56 -17.94
N ILE A 90 -6.53 5.30 -17.04
CA ILE A 90 -6.32 5.18 -15.61
C ILE A 90 -7.24 4.12 -15.02
N HIS A 91 -6.67 3.26 -14.18
CA HIS A 91 -7.36 2.23 -13.41
C HIS A 91 -7.12 2.44 -11.93
N TYR A 92 -8.17 2.39 -11.12
CA TYR A 92 -8.08 2.33 -9.66
C TYR A 92 -8.42 0.92 -9.21
N ILE A 93 -7.56 0.33 -8.37
CA ILE A 93 -7.69 -1.02 -7.87
C ILE A 93 -7.59 -1.00 -6.35
N ALA A 94 -8.60 -1.52 -5.66
CA ALA A 94 -8.65 -1.53 -4.20
C ALA A 94 -9.56 -2.61 -3.63
N GLY A 95 -9.53 -2.78 -2.30
CA GLY A 95 -10.45 -3.59 -1.53
C GLY A 95 -11.91 -3.12 -1.59
N ALA A 96 -12.09 -1.80 -1.52
CA ALA A 96 -13.40 -1.17 -1.49
C ALA A 96 -13.40 0.23 -2.14
N PHE A 97 -14.54 0.59 -2.74
CA PHE A 97 -14.84 1.95 -3.17
C PHE A 97 -16.04 2.51 -2.41
N TYR A 98 -15.81 3.37 -1.43
CA TYR A 98 -16.91 3.96 -0.65
C TYR A 98 -17.66 5.02 -1.47
N PRO A 99 -18.98 5.19 -1.28
CA PRO A 99 -19.82 6.08 -2.09
C PRO A 99 -19.34 7.53 -2.14
N GLU A 100 -18.78 8.03 -1.04
CA GLU A 100 -18.26 9.39 -0.91
C GLU A 100 -17.05 9.67 -1.81
N SER A 101 -16.27 8.65 -2.19
CA SER A 101 -15.15 8.78 -3.12
C SER A 101 -15.58 9.16 -4.54
N LYS A 102 -16.86 8.97 -4.91
CA LYS A 102 -17.38 9.22 -6.27
C LYS A 102 -17.19 10.67 -6.72
N GLN A 103 -17.19 11.62 -5.79
CA GLN A 103 -16.99 13.04 -6.12
C GLN A 103 -15.52 13.38 -6.38
N LEU A 104 -14.59 12.57 -5.87
CA LEU A 104 -13.16 12.77 -6.01
C LEU A 104 -12.60 12.08 -7.26
N ILE A 105 -13.13 10.89 -7.58
CA ILE A 105 -12.61 10.07 -8.69
C ILE A 105 -13.12 10.59 -10.03
N HIS A 106 -12.20 10.84 -10.96
CA HIS A 106 -12.58 11.24 -12.32
C HIS A 106 -13.50 10.21 -13.00
N PRO A 107 -14.59 10.62 -13.70
CA PRO A 107 -15.58 9.71 -14.27
C PRO A 107 -15.03 8.63 -15.21
N ASP A 108 -14.02 8.98 -16.01
CA ASP A 108 -13.40 8.05 -16.99
C ASP A 108 -12.44 7.04 -16.35
N THR A 109 -12.28 7.06 -15.03
CA THR A 109 -11.42 6.12 -14.32
C THR A 109 -12.10 4.76 -14.21
N LYS A 110 -11.44 3.72 -14.73
CA LYS A 110 -11.89 2.34 -14.55
C LYS A 110 -11.61 1.90 -13.10
N LYS A 111 -12.54 1.16 -12.52
CA LYS A 111 -12.44 0.70 -11.14
C LYS A 111 -12.45 -0.83 -11.12
N LEU A 112 -11.55 -1.42 -10.35
CA LEU A 112 -11.61 -2.83 -9.97
C LEU A 112 -11.65 -2.94 -8.46
N GLU A 113 -12.70 -3.55 -7.95
CA GLU A 113 -12.79 -3.94 -6.55
C GLU A 113 -12.37 -5.40 -6.39
N ILE A 114 -11.40 -5.67 -5.52
CA ILE A 114 -10.98 -7.00 -5.10
C ILE A 114 -11.16 -7.04 -3.59
N SER A 115 -12.27 -7.58 -3.09
CA SER A 115 -12.62 -7.55 -1.66
C SER A 115 -11.52 -8.08 -0.73
N GLU A 116 -10.70 -9.04 -1.18
CA GLU A 116 -9.58 -9.60 -0.43
C GLU A 116 -8.42 -8.60 -0.24
N CYS A 117 -8.41 -7.48 -0.98
CA CYS A 117 -7.45 -6.37 -0.84
C CYS A 117 -7.87 -5.32 0.20
N ASN A 118 -8.98 -5.52 0.92
CA ASN A 118 -9.36 -4.66 2.04
C ASN A 118 -8.19 -4.53 3.02
N GLY A 119 -8.02 -3.35 3.63
CA GLY A 119 -6.93 -3.09 4.56
C GLY A 119 -7.39 -3.03 6.01
N PHE A 120 -6.42 -3.16 6.92
CA PHE A 120 -6.59 -2.99 8.36
C PHE A 120 -7.69 -3.91 8.92
N ASP A 121 -8.55 -3.40 9.79
CA ASP A 121 -9.60 -4.20 10.45
C ASP A 121 -10.61 -4.83 9.46
N ASP A 122 -10.71 -4.31 8.23
CA ASP A 122 -11.54 -4.89 7.17
C ASP A 122 -10.85 -6.06 6.45
N TRP A 123 -9.55 -6.28 6.67
CA TRP A 123 -8.83 -7.45 6.19
C TRP A 123 -9.02 -8.64 7.12
N LYS A 124 -9.53 -9.75 6.57
CA LYS A 124 -9.91 -10.95 7.34
C LYS A 124 -8.79 -11.55 8.21
N LEU A 125 -7.52 -11.38 7.84
CA LEU A 125 -6.38 -11.94 8.58
C LEU A 125 -5.70 -10.93 9.51
N TYR A 126 -6.09 -9.65 9.50
CA TYR A 126 -5.41 -8.58 10.24
C TYR A 126 -5.25 -8.87 11.73
N ASP A 127 -6.35 -9.27 12.37
CA ASP A 127 -6.37 -9.63 13.80
C ASP A 127 -5.42 -10.80 14.11
N SER A 128 -5.36 -11.80 13.24
CA SER A 128 -4.47 -12.95 13.41
C SER A 128 -3.00 -12.62 13.18
N PHE A 129 -2.71 -11.62 12.34
CA PHE A 129 -1.35 -11.13 12.10
C PHE A 129 -0.82 -10.28 13.25
N PHE A 130 -1.62 -9.34 13.77
CA PHE A 130 -1.09 -8.27 14.62
C PHE A 130 -1.64 -8.22 16.05
N ASN A 131 -2.83 -8.78 16.31
CA ASN A 131 -3.46 -8.71 17.62
C ASN A 131 -3.39 -10.03 18.40
N LYS A 132 -3.16 -11.15 17.72
CA LYS A 132 -2.98 -12.48 18.34
C LYS A 132 -1.51 -12.83 18.47
N LYS A 133 -1.12 -13.29 19.67
CA LYS A 133 0.20 -13.86 19.91
C LYS A 133 0.29 -15.22 19.22
N LEU A 134 1.33 -15.40 18.41
CA LEU A 134 1.64 -16.66 17.76
C LEU A 134 2.63 -17.45 18.61
N ASP A 135 2.45 -18.76 18.61
CA ASP A 135 3.41 -19.74 19.11
C ASP A 135 3.96 -20.53 17.93
N ARG A 136 5.28 -20.56 17.76
CA ARG A 136 5.94 -21.26 16.65
C ARG A 136 5.50 -22.73 16.64
N GLY A 137 4.99 -23.20 15.50
CA GLY A 137 4.47 -24.55 15.32
C GLY A 137 3.11 -24.82 15.98
N GLY A 138 2.51 -23.81 16.62
CA GLY A 138 1.17 -23.89 17.21
C GLY A 138 0.06 -23.92 16.17
N VAL A 139 -1.17 -24.19 16.62
CA VAL A 139 -2.35 -24.35 15.76
C VAL A 139 -2.63 -23.08 14.94
N LEU A 140 -2.67 -21.91 15.60
CA LEU A 140 -2.92 -20.63 14.93
C LEU A 140 -1.80 -20.29 13.93
N TYR A 141 -0.54 -20.49 14.33
CA TYR A 141 0.62 -20.24 13.47
C TYR A 141 0.61 -21.08 12.19
N ASN A 142 0.33 -22.38 12.30
CA ASN A 142 0.29 -23.28 11.14
C ASN A 142 -0.96 -23.06 10.28
N LYS A 143 -2.09 -22.66 10.87
CA LYS A 143 -3.29 -22.32 10.11
C LYS A 143 -3.11 -21.02 9.34
N LEU A 144 -2.49 -20.01 9.97
CA LEU A 144 -2.37 -18.67 9.40
C LEU A 144 -1.58 -18.66 8.09
N ILE A 145 -0.51 -19.45 7.95
CA ILE A 145 0.24 -19.52 6.69
C ILE A 145 -0.62 -20.08 5.53
N LEU A 146 -1.46 -21.07 5.81
CA LEU A 146 -2.33 -21.67 4.79
C LEU A 146 -3.41 -20.66 4.36
N ASP A 147 -4.09 -20.05 5.34
CA ASP A 147 -5.12 -19.04 5.08
C ASP A 147 -4.53 -17.81 4.35
N PHE A 148 -3.29 -17.43 4.69
CA PHE A 148 -2.53 -16.35 4.05
C PHE A 148 -2.18 -16.70 2.60
N TRP A 149 -1.57 -17.86 2.36
CA TRP A 149 -1.15 -18.26 1.02
C TRP A 149 -2.35 -18.43 0.08
N ASP A 150 -3.44 -19.01 0.56
CA ASP A 150 -4.68 -19.13 -0.21
C ASP A 150 -5.22 -17.76 -0.63
N GLU A 151 -5.17 -16.77 0.26
CA GLU A 151 -5.61 -15.41 -0.08
C GLU A 151 -4.66 -14.72 -1.06
N VAL A 152 -3.34 -14.88 -0.90
CA VAL A 152 -2.34 -14.38 -1.86
C VAL A 152 -2.65 -14.91 -3.25
N LEU A 153 -2.92 -16.21 -3.39
CA LEU A 153 -3.28 -16.81 -4.67
C LEU A 153 -4.55 -16.21 -5.28
N VAL A 154 -5.58 -15.98 -4.46
CA VAL A 154 -6.85 -15.36 -4.90
C VAL A 154 -6.61 -13.92 -5.40
N ILE A 155 -5.87 -13.11 -4.64
CA ILE A 155 -5.57 -11.73 -5.03
C ILE A 155 -4.72 -11.71 -6.30
N THR A 156 -3.65 -12.52 -6.37
CA THR A 156 -2.78 -12.61 -7.55
C THR A 156 -3.57 -13.04 -8.78
N GLU A 157 -4.51 -13.98 -8.65
CA GLU A 157 -5.36 -14.42 -9.77
C GLU A 157 -6.22 -13.27 -10.32
N LYS A 158 -6.97 -12.60 -9.44
CA LYS A 158 -7.82 -11.47 -9.85
C LYS A 158 -7.01 -10.30 -10.42
N LEU A 159 -5.90 -9.95 -9.76
CA LEU A 159 -5.05 -8.82 -10.16
C LEU A 159 -4.34 -9.09 -11.49
N SER A 160 -3.71 -10.26 -11.65
CA SER A 160 -2.97 -10.60 -12.88
C SER A 160 -3.88 -10.69 -14.11
N ILE A 161 -5.08 -11.26 -13.97
CA ILE A 161 -6.06 -11.32 -15.06
C ILE A 161 -6.44 -9.90 -15.49
N TYR A 162 -6.80 -9.04 -14.54
CA TYR A 162 -7.20 -7.67 -14.86
C TYR A 162 -6.09 -6.86 -15.50
N VAL A 163 -4.87 -7.01 -15.00
CA VAL A 163 -3.66 -6.38 -15.53
C VAL A 163 -3.40 -6.80 -16.98
N GLU A 164 -3.51 -8.09 -17.28
CA GLU A 164 -3.35 -8.62 -18.64
C GLU A 164 -4.47 -8.13 -19.58
N GLU A 165 -5.73 -8.26 -19.18
CA GLU A 165 -6.90 -7.89 -19.98
C GLU A 165 -6.97 -6.39 -20.31
N ASN A 166 -6.47 -5.54 -19.42
CA ASN A 166 -6.46 -4.09 -19.59
C ASN A 166 -5.12 -3.55 -20.08
N ASN A 167 -4.18 -4.42 -20.46
CA ASN A 167 -2.85 -4.04 -20.92
C ASN A 167 -2.18 -3.03 -19.97
N ILE A 168 -2.23 -3.27 -18.67
CA ILE A 168 -1.62 -2.40 -17.66
C ILE A 168 -0.10 -2.60 -17.70
N LYS A 169 0.66 -1.50 -17.85
CA LYS A 169 2.13 -1.51 -17.97
C LYS A 169 2.84 -0.74 -16.87
N LEU A 170 2.10 -0.20 -15.91
CA LEU A 170 2.65 0.45 -14.72
C LEU A 170 1.69 0.27 -13.55
N LEU A 171 2.22 -0.19 -12.42
CA LEU A 171 1.52 -0.19 -11.14
C LEU A 171 2.05 0.96 -10.28
N TYR A 172 1.15 1.79 -9.76
CA TYR A 172 1.46 2.86 -8.84
C TYR A 172 0.82 2.53 -7.51
N LEU A 173 1.62 2.11 -6.54
CA LEU A 173 1.15 1.68 -5.22
C LEU A 173 1.15 2.87 -4.27
N LEU A 174 0.12 2.97 -3.44
CA LEU A 174 0.07 3.89 -2.32
C LEU A 174 -0.11 3.10 -1.04
N ASN A 175 0.93 3.13 -0.21
CA ASN A 175 1.03 2.43 1.06
C ASN A 175 0.95 0.89 1.04
N VAL A 176 0.59 0.25 -0.07
CA VAL A 176 0.43 -1.22 -0.17
C VAL A 176 1.70 -1.97 0.23
N CYS A 177 2.88 -1.45 -0.06
CA CYS A 177 4.17 -2.04 0.33
C CYS A 177 4.97 -1.14 1.30
N SER A 178 4.28 -0.37 2.14
CA SER A 178 4.90 0.40 3.23
C SER A 178 4.16 0.27 4.56
N ASN A 179 2.82 0.25 4.51
CA ASN A 179 1.95 0.10 5.66
C ASN A 179 1.26 -1.27 5.61
N PRO A 180 1.43 -2.13 6.62
CA PRO A 180 0.95 -3.51 6.57
C PRO A 180 -0.53 -3.64 6.92
N GLY A 181 -1.36 -2.85 6.22
CA GLY A 181 -2.81 -2.97 6.29
C GLY A 181 -3.31 -4.29 5.69
N ASN A 182 -2.61 -4.85 4.69
CA ASN A 182 -2.92 -6.16 4.13
C ASN A 182 -1.66 -6.81 3.53
N VAL A 183 -1.08 -7.75 4.26
CA VAL A 183 0.16 -8.44 3.86
C VAL A 183 -0.07 -9.34 2.64
N SER A 184 -1.27 -9.91 2.50
CA SER A 184 -1.61 -10.77 1.37
C SER A 184 -1.60 -9.97 0.07
N TYR A 185 -2.14 -8.75 0.11
CA TYR A 185 -2.17 -7.84 -1.03
C TYR A 185 -0.78 -7.36 -1.44
N SER A 186 0.09 -7.06 -0.47
CA SER A 186 1.48 -6.68 -0.73
C SER A 186 2.22 -7.79 -1.46
N LEU A 187 2.18 -9.02 -0.93
CA LEU A 187 2.83 -10.16 -1.58
C LEU A 187 2.22 -10.45 -2.94
N ALA A 188 0.89 -10.44 -3.07
CA ALA A 188 0.23 -10.67 -4.35
C ALA A 188 0.63 -9.66 -5.42
N THR A 189 0.78 -8.38 -5.04
CA THR A 189 1.23 -7.31 -5.94
C THR A 189 2.67 -7.53 -6.39
N ILE A 190 3.56 -7.94 -5.47
CA ILE A 190 4.94 -8.31 -5.77
C ILE A 190 4.98 -9.48 -6.74
N LEU A 191 4.20 -10.53 -6.52
CA LEU A 191 4.15 -11.67 -7.43
C LEU A 191 3.67 -11.27 -8.83
N VAL A 192 2.65 -10.42 -8.92
CA VAL A 192 2.17 -9.92 -10.22
C VAL A 192 3.26 -9.09 -10.91
N SER A 193 3.87 -8.14 -10.22
CA SER A 193 4.86 -7.26 -10.85
C SER A 193 6.14 -7.98 -11.25
N GLU A 194 6.69 -8.84 -10.39
CA GLU A 194 7.93 -9.56 -10.66
C GLU A 194 7.77 -10.60 -11.77
N PHE A 195 6.72 -11.42 -11.73
CA PHE A 195 6.56 -12.49 -12.73
C PHE A 195 6.03 -11.99 -14.08
N MET A 196 5.20 -10.95 -14.10
CA MET A 196 4.70 -10.37 -15.35
C MET A 196 5.58 -9.24 -15.87
N GLY A 197 6.58 -8.81 -15.10
CA GLY A 197 7.55 -7.81 -15.52
C GLY A 197 7.04 -6.39 -15.57
N ILE A 198 6.16 -6.04 -14.64
CA ILE A 198 5.46 -4.77 -14.67
C ILE A 198 6.20 -3.80 -13.76
N PRO A 199 6.70 -2.67 -14.29
CA PRO A 199 7.30 -1.62 -13.47
C PRO A 199 6.35 -1.14 -12.38
N VAL A 200 6.92 -0.84 -11.23
CA VAL A 200 6.17 -0.38 -10.05
C VAL A 200 6.73 0.94 -9.55
N ILE A 201 5.85 1.90 -9.27
CA ILE A 201 6.16 3.05 -8.42
C ILE A 201 5.52 2.77 -7.06
N ASN A 202 6.33 2.54 -6.03
CA ASN A 202 5.88 2.32 -4.66
C ASN A 202 5.93 3.63 -3.87
N ASN A 203 4.81 4.35 -3.80
CA ASN A 203 4.69 5.59 -3.05
C ASN A 203 4.28 5.30 -1.59
N SER A 204 5.19 5.63 -0.67
CA SER A 204 5.08 5.32 0.74
C SER A 204 4.90 6.60 1.54
N HIS A 205 3.76 6.71 2.21
CA HIS A 205 3.44 7.80 3.12
C HIS A 205 3.69 7.39 4.56
N ASP A 206 3.38 6.13 4.87
CA ASP A 206 3.43 5.57 6.19
C ASP A 206 4.17 4.25 6.19
N PHE A 207 5.05 4.08 7.16
CA PHE A 207 5.76 2.84 7.38
C PHE A 207 5.48 2.22 8.76
N TYR A 208 5.53 0.89 8.86
CA TYR A 208 5.17 0.21 10.11
C TYR A 208 6.11 0.51 11.28
N TRP A 209 7.38 0.83 11.00
CA TRP A 209 8.38 1.20 12.00
C TRP A 209 8.28 2.68 12.43
N GLU A 210 7.50 3.50 11.74
CA GLU A 210 7.29 4.91 12.11
C GLU A 210 6.38 5.00 13.33
N GLY A 211 7.00 5.01 14.52
CA GLY A 211 6.29 4.98 15.80
C GLY A 211 5.84 3.58 16.19
N GLY A 212 6.54 2.54 15.71
CA GLY A 212 6.34 1.15 16.10
C GLY A 212 7.65 0.51 16.52
N ASN A 213 7.65 -0.20 17.64
CA ASN A 213 8.80 -0.89 18.20
C ASN A 213 8.41 -2.25 18.78
N SER A 214 9.37 -3.17 18.81
CA SER A 214 9.21 -4.43 19.54
C SER A 214 9.18 -4.18 21.06
N GLU A 215 8.50 -5.05 21.81
CA GLU A 215 8.49 -5.00 23.28
C GLU A 215 9.91 -5.06 23.87
N VAL A 216 10.80 -5.81 23.22
CA VAL A 216 12.21 -5.94 23.59
C VAL A 216 12.94 -4.61 23.42
N ASP A 217 12.78 -3.95 22.27
CA ASP A 217 13.39 -2.66 21.99
C ASP A 217 12.91 -1.57 22.95
N ILE A 218 11.60 -1.53 23.24
CA ILE A 218 11.00 -0.59 24.19
C ILE A 218 11.70 -0.69 25.55
N LYS A 219 11.89 -1.93 26.05
CA LYS A 219 12.53 -2.17 27.35
C LYS A 219 14.02 -1.85 27.34
N ILE A 220 14.76 -2.32 26.34
CA ILE A 220 16.23 -2.18 26.28
C ILE A 220 16.63 -0.74 25.98
N LYS A 221 16.00 -0.11 24.99
CA LYS A 221 16.32 1.24 24.52
C LYS A 221 15.54 2.32 25.28
N LYS A 222 14.66 1.95 26.22
CA LYS A 222 13.81 2.85 27.02
C LYS A 222 12.97 3.78 26.14
N LEU A 223 12.39 3.23 25.09
CA LEU A 223 11.57 3.98 24.14
C LEU A 223 10.14 4.16 24.70
N PRO A 224 9.43 5.23 24.32
CA PRO A 224 8.01 5.35 24.62
C PRO A 224 7.20 4.33 23.83
N VAL A 225 6.05 3.93 24.38
CA VAL A 225 5.05 3.13 23.66
C VAL A 225 4.51 3.96 22.50
N GLY A 226 4.54 3.37 21.30
CA GLY A 226 4.10 3.97 20.05
C GLY A 226 2.77 3.41 19.55
N PRO A 227 2.06 4.16 18.70
CA PRO A 227 0.77 3.73 18.15
C PRO A 227 0.87 2.53 17.20
N ARG A 228 2.08 2.18 16.71
CA ARG A 228 2.30 1.08 15.77
C ARG A 228 3.03 -0.13 16.38
N ASP A 229 3.26 -0.14 17.69
CA ASP A 229 3.96 -1.23 18.38
C ASP A 229 3.27 -2.59 18.17
N PHE A 230 1.94 -2.59 17.96
CA PHE A 230 1.16 -3.81 17.71
C PHE A 230 1.56 -4.53 16.40
N PHE A 231 2.17 -3.86 15.43
CA PHE A 231 2.74 -4.55 14.27
C PHE A 231 3.89 -5.50 14.66
N PHE A 232 4.52 -5.27 15.81
CA PHE A 232 5.64 -6.06 16.33
C PHE A 232 5.21 -7.14 17.34
N THR A 233 3.89 -7.39 17.53
CA THR A 233 3.35 -8.40 18.45
C THR A 233 4.05 -9.76 18.34
N ASN A 234 4.38 -10.15 17.10
CA ASN A 234 4.99 -11.44 16.76
C ASN A 234 6.44 -11.32 16.27
N SER A 235 7.13 -10.23 16.58
CA SER A 235 8.54 -9.99 16.20
C SER A 235 9.54 -11.01 16.77
N HIS A 236 9.16 -11.79 17.78
CA HIS A 236 9.96 -12.88 18.32
C HIS A 236 10.02 -14.12 17.40
N ILE A 237 9.15 -14.21 16.40
CA ILE A 237 9.10 -15.33 15.44
C ILE A 237 9.71 -14.87 14.12
N GLY A 238 11.02 -15.09 13.99
CA GLY A 238 11.80 -14.59 12.85
C GLY A 238 11.23 -14.97 11.48
N GLU A 239 10.83 -16.21 11.25
CA GLU A 239 10.29 -16.67 9.95
C GLU A 239 8.91 -16.07 9.60
N PHE A 240 8.16 -15.60 10.58
CA PHE A 240 6.91 -14.86 10.36
C PHE A 240 7.20 -13.37 10.17
N PHE A 241 7.97 -12.78 11.08
CA PHE A 241 8.18 -11.34 11.10
C PHE A 241 9.11 -10.85 9.99
N SER A 242 10.07 -11.66 9.55
CA SER A 242 10.92 -11.34 8.39
C SER A 242 10.11 -11.15 7.11
N LEU A 243 8.90 -11.71 7.00
CA LEU A 243 7.98 -11.39 5.90
C LEU A 243 7.69 -9.88 5.86
N MET A 244 7.42 -9.27 7.02
CA MET A 244 7.16 -7.84 7.12
C MET A 244 8.38 -7.03 6.72
N GLU A 245 9.55 -7.42 7.23
CA GLU A 245 10.83 -6.75 6.93
C GLU A 245 11.21 -6.85 5.45
N ASN A 246 10.80 -7.94 4.77
CA ASN A 246 11.08 -8.16 3.36
C ASN A 246 10.08 -7.50 2.41
N LEU A 247 8.79 -7.41 2.78
CA LEU A 247 7.75 -6.85 1.91
C LEU A 247 7.55 -5.33 2.09
N PHE A 248 7.96 -4.77 3.23
CA PHE A 248 7.72 -3.38 3.63
C PHE A 248 9.04 -2.67 4.00
N PRO A 249 9.85 -2.22 3.04
CA PRO A 249 9.56 -2.15 1.61
C PRO A 249 10.24 -3.24 0.79
N TRP A 250 9.59 -3.64 -0.29
CA TRP A 250 10.17 -4.52 -1.30
C TRP A 250 11.22 -3.80 -2.17
N GLU A 251 12.36 -4.46 -2.40
CA GLU A 251 13.44 -3.98 -3.27
C GLU A 251 13.51 -4.82 -4.54
N SER A 252 13.42 -4.16 -5.69
CA SER A 252 13.61 -4.78 -7.00
C SER A 252 14.06 -3.76 -8.04
N LYS A 253 14.67 -4.25 -9.13
CA LYS A 253 15.17 -3.42 -10.23
C LYS A 253 14.06 -2.69 -10.98
N THR A 254 12.88 -3.30 -11.07
CA THR A 254 11.69 -2.76 -11.76
C THR A 254 10.83 -1.90 -10.84
N TRP A 255 11.23 -1.75 -9.57
CA TRP A 255 10.54 -0.96 -8.57
C TRP A 255 11.27 0.35 -8.30
N PHE A 256 10.50 1.43 -8.28
CA PHE A 256 10.94 2.76 -7.90
C PHE A 256 10.21 3.18 -6.62
N SER A 257 10.96 3.43 -5.55
CA SER A 257 10.40 3.81 -4.25
C SER A 257 10.33 5.33 -4.10
N LEU A 258 9.12 5.83 -3.84
CA LEU A 258 8.84 7.24 -3.59
C LEU A 258 8.46 7.42 -2.12
N HIS A 259 9.09 8.41 -1.48
CA HIS A 259 8.87 8.69 -0.06
C HIS A 259 8.53 10.15 0.19
N ILE A 260 7.70 10.42 1.19
CA ILE A 260 7.23 11.77 1.48
C ILE A 260 8.25 12.63 2.23
N ASN A 261 9.30 12.00 2.79
CA ASN A 261 10.31 12.71 3.53
C ASN A 261 11.69 12.02 3.48
N ARG A 262 12.72 12.83 3.73
CA ARG A 262 14.12 12.39 3.74
C ARG A 262 14.45 11.30 4.75
N LYS A 263 13.78 11.25 5.92
CA LYS A 263 14.07 10.21 6.92
C LYS A 263 13.67 8.82 6.41
N GLN A 264 12.55 8.73 5.71
CA GLN A 264 12.11 7.50 5.05
C GLN A 264 13.11 7.08 3.97
N THR A 265 13.51 8.01 3.08
CA THR A 265 14.54 7.78 2.06
C THR A 265 15.86 7.29 2.63
N GLU A 266 16.37 7.96 3.67
CA GLU A 266 17.61 7.58 4.34
C GLU A 266 17.49 6.22 5.05
N HIS A 267 16.32 5.88 5.59
CA HIS A 267 16.06 4.59 6.21
C HIS A 267 16.13 3.46 5.17
N VAL A 268 15.37 3.57 4.07
CA VAL A 268 15.35 2.49 3.07
C VAL A 268 16.70 2.28 2.38
N ILE A 269 17.48 3.35 2.19
CA ILE A 269 18.82 3.24 1.61
C ILE A 269 19.82 2.65 2.61
N ASN A 270 19.93 3.26 3.80
CA ASN A 270 21.03 2.94 4.72
C ASN A 270 20.74 1.73 5.61
N ILE A 271 19.47 1.44 5.87
CA ILE A 271 19.04 0.34 6.75
C ILE A 271 18.56 -0.86 5.92
N ASN A 272 17.62 -0.64 4.98
CA ASN A 272 17.10 -1.74 4.14
C ASN A 272 18.00 -2.07 2.94
N GLY A 273 18.96 -1.21 2.59
CA GLY A 273 19.93 -1.46 1.52
C GLY A 273 19.38 -1.24 0.11
N HIS A 274 18.34 -0.43 -0.06
CA HIS A 274 17.81 -0.10 -1.38
C HIS A 274 18.83 0.65 -2.21
N ASN A 275 18.87 0.37 -3.52
CA ASN A 275 19.70 1.12 -4.46
C ASN A 275 19.23 2.60 -4.53
N PRO A 276 20.09 3.59 -4.20
CA PRO A 276 19.73 5.00 -4.23
C PRO A 276 19.21 5.49 -5.59
N ALA A 277 19.59 4.83 -6.69
CA ALA A 277 19.09 5.17 -8.03
C ALA A 277 17.59 4.88 -8.22
N ASN A 278 17.03 3.98 -7.38
CA ASN A 278 15.63 3.57 -7.43
C ASN A 278 14.79 4.22 -6.32
N VAL A 279 15.33 5.23 -5.62
CA VAL A 279 14.66 5.88 -4.49
C VAL A 279 14.62 7.38 -4.72
N ALA A 280 13.47 8.01 -4.49
CA ALA A 280 13.34 9.47 -4.53
C ALA A 280 12.33 10.00 -3.52
N GLU A 281 12.43 11.29 -3.22
CA GLU A 281 11.47 12.02 -2.40
C GLU A 281 10.39 12.65 -3.29
N ILE A 282 9.13 12.53 -2.86
CA ILE A 282 8.00 13.26 -3.44
C ILE A 282 7.29 14.04 -2.33
N GLY A 283 7.44 15.37 -2.36
CA GLY A 283 6.78 16.22 -1.37
C GLY A 283 5.26 16.27 -1.55
N THR A 284 4.55 16.68 -0.51
CA THR A 284 3.11 16.96 -0.59
C THR A 284 2.88 18.23 -1.40
N ALA A 285 2.11 18.12 -2.48
CA ALA A 285 1.66 19.27 -3.27
C ALA A 285 0.22 19.66 -2.89
N VAL A 286 0.01 20.92 -2.51
CA VAL A 286 -1.31 21.50 -2.26
C VAL A 286 -1.69 22.34 -3.47
N ASP A 287 -2.86 22.07 -4.05
CA ASP A 287 -3.40 22.90 -5.12
C ASP A 287 -3.82 24.26 -4.53
N THR A 288 -3.03 25.30 -4.77
CA THR A 288 -3.28 26.62 -4.22
C THR A 288 -4.41 27.38 -4.94
N GLU A 289 -4.82 26.94 -6.13
CA GLU A 289 -5.95 27.52 -6.86
C GLU A 289 -7.27 26.97 -6.29
N GLU A 290 -7.34 25.67 -6.06
CA GLU A 290 -8.49 25.00 -5.44
C GLU A 290 -8.58 25.31 -3.94
N TYR A 291 -7.47 25.20 -3.21
CA TYR A 291 -7.36 25.46 -1.77
C TYR A 291 -6.76 26.84 -1.52
N SER A 292 -7.44 27.87 -2.04
CA SER A 292 -7.04 29.26 -1.83
C SER A 292 -7.37 29.76 -0.41
N ASN A 293 -6.62 30.77 0.04
CA ASN A 293 -6.92 31.44 1.30
C ASN A 293 -8.33 32.04 1.25
N ILE A 294 -9.26 31.46 2.00
CA ILE A 294 -10.59 32.03 2.17
C ILE A 294 -10.49 33.43 2.79
N SER A 295 -11.35 34.35 2.33
CA SER A 295 -11.36 35.73 2.81
C SER A 295 -11.58 35.78 4.33
N LYS A 296 -11.07 36.83 5.00
CA LYS A 296 -11.27 37.03 6.46
C LYS A 296 -12.75 36.89 6.86
N ARG A 297 -13.66 37.38 6.02
CA ARG A 297 -15.11 37.29 6.22
C ARG A 297 -15.59 35.84 6.16
N LYS A 298 -15.18 35.08 5.15
CA LYS A 298 -15.53 33.66 5.02
C LYS A 298 -14.92 32.82 6.17
N LYS A 299 -13.70 33.13 6.63
CA LYS A 299 -13.10 32.53 7.85
C LYS A 299 -13.98 32.77 9.07
N LEU A 300 -14.40 34.01 9.31
CA LEU A 300 -15.28 34.36 10.43
C LEU A 300 -16.64 33.66 10.32
N ASP A 301 -17.23 33.59 9.13
CA ASP A 301 -18.52 32.94 8.93
C ASP A 301 -18.42 31.42 9.15
N THR A 302 -17.36 30.77 8.68
CA THR A 302 -17.06 29.37 8.97
C THR A 302 -16.84 29.14 10.47
N LEU A 303 -16.07 29.99 11.15
CA LEU A 303 -15.88 29.89 12.61
C LEU A 303 -17.19 30.05 13.37
N LYS A 304 -18.08 30.96 12.95
CA LYS A 304 -19.43 31.11 13.52
C LYS A 304 -20.31 29.89 13.26
N GLN A 305 -20.17 29.25 12.10
CA GLN A 305 -20.86 27.98 11.82
C GLN A 305 -20.36 26.87 12.75
N PHE A 306 -19.04 26.72 12.90
CA PHE A 306 -18.46 25.79 13.85
C PHE A 306 -18.90 26.08 15.29
N GLU A 307 -18.89 27.35 15.71
CA GLU A 307 -19.41 27.77 17.02
C GLU A 307 -20.85 27.31 17.21
N LYS A 308 -21.73 27.54 16.23
CA LYS A 308 -23.13 27.08 16.30
C LYS A 308 -23.25 25.55 16.35
N VAL A 309 -22.45 24.83 15.57
CA VAL A 309 -22.45 23.36 15.57
C VAL A 309 -22.00 22.84 16.93
N PHE A 310 -20.87 23.33 17.44
CA PHE A 310 -20.31 22.89 18.72
C PHE A 310 -21.12 23.41 19.91
N SER A 311 -21.80 24.54 19.79
CA SER A 311 -22.74 25.02 20.81
C SER A 311 -24.10 24.32 20.75
N ARG A 312 -24.31 23.39 19.80
CA ARG A 312 -25.62 22.75 19.53
C ARG A 312 -26.74 23.77 19.28
N ASN A 313 -26.43 24.84 18.56
CA ASN A 313 -27.29 26.01 18.34
C ASN A 313 -27.70 26.76 19.62
N SER A 314 -27.03 26.53 20.74
CA SER A 314 -27.23 27.32 21.96
C SER A 314 -26.47 28.65 21.92
N LYS A 315 -26.86 29.58 22.78
CA LYS A 315 -26.28 30.94 22.85
C LYS A 315 -24.84 30.99 23.36
N ARG A 316 -24.29 29.89 23.89
CA ARG A 316 -22.94 29.82 24.44
C ARG A 316 -22.27 28.50 24.07
N LEU A 317 -21.06 28.58 23.54
CA LEU A 317 -20.18 27.43 23.45
C LEU A 317 -19.76 27.03 24.87
N VAL A 318 -20.18 25.84 25.31
CA VAL A 318 -19.76 25.27 26.60
C VAL A 318 -18.86 24.09 26.28
N ALA A 319 -17.57 24.21 26.61
CA ALA A 319 -16.66 23.09 26.56
C ALA A 319 -16.83 22.28 27.84
N TYR A 320 -17.12 20.99 27.71
CA TYR A 320 -17.16 20.07 28.84
C TYR A 320 -15.85 19.29 28.90
N SER A 321 -15.30 19.09 30.09
CA SER A 321 -14.27 18.07 30.27
C SER A 321 -14.91 16.69 30.04
N VAL A 322 -14.11 15.72 29.60
CA VAL A 322 -14.56 14.33 29.44
C VAL A 322 -15.18 13.81 30.75
N SER A 323 -14.57 14.13 31.90
CA SER A 323 -15.13 13.82 33.23
C SER A 323 -16.51 14.44 33.47
N GLY A 324 -16.72 15.70 33.10
CA GLY A 324 -18.00 16.39 33.31
C GLY A 324 -19.15 15.95 32.40
N VAL A 325 -18.86 15.20 31.33
CA VAL A 325 -19.88 14.57 30.48
C VAL A 325 -20.23 13.15 30.95
N ILE A 326 -19.26 12.43 31.51
CA ILE A 326 -19.45 11.04 31.98
C ILE A 326 -20.27 11.01 33.29
N GLU A 327 -20.19 12.05 34.10
CA GLU A 327 -20.87 12.13 35.41
C GLU A 327 -22.31 12.71 35.35
N ASN A 328 -22.82 13.09 34.17
CA ASN A 328 -24.20 13.60 33.95
C ASN A 328 -25.03 12.63 33.10
#